data_AF-A0A9D6ZAE4-F1
#
_entry.id   AF-A0A9D6ZAE4-F1
#
_cell.length_a   1.000
_cell.length_b   1.000
_cell.length_c   1.000
_cell.angle_alpha   90.00
_cell.angle_beta   90.00
_cell.angle_gamma   90.00
#
_symmetry.space_group_name_H-M   'P 1'
#
loop_
_entity.id
_entity.type
_entity.pdbx_description
1 polymer ?
#
loop_
_entity_poly.entity_id
_entity_poly.type
_entity_poly.pdbx_seq_one_letter_code
_entity_poly.pdbx_strand_id
1 'polypeptide(L)' 'MKRAVATAEVFMTAFEALPKSGRDVIMQRLFADPALKEDLIDVVKWYERRAERAIPYNRIRQRLKKVGRLMAWGKP' A
#
# COMPACT_ATOMS: atom_id res chain seq x y z
N MET A 1 5.81 19.59 10.37
CA MET A 1 4.57 18.79 10.28
C MET A 1 3.32 19.63 9.94
N LYS A 2 2.95 20.67 10.71
CA LYS A 2 1.67 21.40 10.49
C LYS A 2 1.44 21.95 9.07
N ARG A 3 2.47 22.55 8.45
CA ARG A 3 2.34 23.15 7.11
C ARG A 3 2.08 22.13 6.01
N ALA A 4 2.79 21.00 6.02
CA ALA A 4 2.62 19.95 5.02
C ALA A 4 1.22 19.32 5.09
N VAL A 5 0.70 19.12 6.31
CA VAL A 5 -0.67 18.62 6.52
C VAL A 5 -1.70 19.63 6.00
N ALA A 6 -1.56 20.91 6.34
CA ALA A 6 -2.47 21.96 5.84
C ALA A 6 -2.44 22.06 4.30
N THR A 7 -1.26 21.95 3.69
CA THR A 7 -1.12 21.91 2.23
C THR A 7 -1.81 20.69 1.63
N ALA A 8 -1.68 19.51 2.24
CA ALA A 8 -2.37 18.31 1.78
C ALA A 8 -3.90 18.43 1.87
N GLU A 9 -4.43 19.04 2.93
CA GLU A 9 -5.86 19.30 3.09
C GLU A 9 -6.42 20.23 2.00
N VAL A 10 -5.66 21.25 1.60
CA VAL A 10 -6.05 22.14 0.48
C VAL A 10 -6.13 21.35 -0.82
N PHE A 11 -5.14 20.50 -1.11
CA PHE A 11 -5.18 19.64 -2.31
C PHE A 11 -6.34 18.66 -2.29
N MET A 12 -6.64 18.07 -1.12
CA MET A 12 -7.77 17.15 -0.99
C MET A 12 -9.10 17.86 -1.21
N THR A 13 -9.29 19.03 -0.59
CA THR A 13 -10.49 19.84 -0.77
C THR A 13 -10.68 20.23 -2.24
N ALA A 14 -9.60 20.64 -2.92
CA ALA A 14 -9.66 20.98 -4.33
C ALA A 14 -10.03 19.77 -5.20
N PHE A 15 -9.46 18.59 -4.92
CA PHE A 15 -9.80 17.36 -5.62
C PHE A 15 -11.28 16.96 -5.43
N GLU A 16 -11.79 17.05 -4.20
CA GLU A 16 -13.19 16.75 -3.88
C GLU A 16 -14.17 17.74 -4.51
N ALA A 17 -13.78 19.00 -4.69
CA ALA A 17 -14.62 20.00 -5.35
C ALA A 17 -14.77 19.76 -6.87
N LEU A 18 -13.91 18.95 -7.49
CA LEU A 18 -13.97 18.70 -8.94
C LEU A 18 -15.18 17.84 -9.34
N PRO A 19 -15.76 18.08 -10.52
CA PRO A 19 -16.69 17.14 -11.14
C PRO A 19 -15.98 15.83 -11.49
N LYS A 20 -16.74 14.76 -11.71
CA LYS A 20 -16.20 13.42 -12.00
C LYS A 20 -15.13 13.42 -13.09
N SER A 21 -15.36 14.13 -14.19
CA SER A 21 -14.40 14.23 -15.30
C SER A 21 -13.05 14.83 -14.87
N GLY A 22 -13.04 15.81 -13.97
CA GLY A 22 -11.82 16.38 -13.43
C GLY A 22 -11.09 15.42 -12.49
N ARG A 23 -11.85 14.68 -11.67
CA ARG A 23 -11.28 13.63 -10.81
C ARG A 23 -10.67 12.50 -11.65
N ASP A 24 -11.32 12.09 -12.73
CA ASP A 24 -10.83 11.03 -13.63
C ASP A 24 -9.48 11.41 -14.27
N VAL A 25 -9.30 12.67 -14.67
CA VAL A 25 -8.01 13.17 -15.20
C VAL A 25 -6.90 13.07 -14.15
N ILE A 26 -7.19 13.41 -12.89
CA ILE A 26 -6.21 13.30 -11.81
C ILE A 26 -5.88 11.83 -11.55
N MET A 27 -6.88 10.96 -11.49
CA MET A 27 -6.68 9.51 -11.30
C MET A 27 -5.82 8.91 -12.42
N GLN A 28 -6.06 9.29 -13.69
CA GLN A 28 -5.24 8.86 -14.81
C GLN A 28 -3.76 9.27 -14.65
N ARG A 29 -3.49 10.48 -14.16
CA ARG A 29 -2.13 10.93 -13.89
C ARG A 29 -1.47 10.16 -12.74
N LEU A 30 -2.21 9.91 -11.66
CA LEU A 30 -1.71 9.11 -10.53
C LEU A 30 -1.35 7.69 -10.95
N PHE A 31 -2.13 7.06 -11.82
CA PHE A 31 -1.85 5.71 -12.33
C PHE A 31 -0.80 5.66 -13.44
N ALA A 32 -0.54 6.78 -14.12
CA ALA A 32 0.50 6.88 -15.14
C ALA A 32 1.90 6.94 -14.52
N ASP A 33 2.04 7.41 -13.29
CA ASP A 33 3.27 7.35 -12.52
C ASP A 33 3.44 5.96 -11.88
N PRO A 34 4.46 5.16 -12.26
CA PRO A 34 4.66 3.83 -11.71
C PRO A 34 4.87 3.81 -10.19
N ALA A 35 5.55 4.82 -9.62
CA ALA A 35 5.82 4.85 -8.19
C ALA A 35 4.53 5.10 -7.40
N LEU A 36 3.76 6.12 -7.80
CA LEU A 36 2.50 6.44 -7.15
C LEU A 36 1.46 5.33 -7.33
N LYS A 37 1.44 4.68 -8.48
CA LYS A 37 0.58 3.51 -8.73
C LYS A 37 0.87 2.39 -7.73
N GLU A 38 2.13 2.01 -7.55
CA GLU A 38 2.49 0.93 -6.61
C GLU A 38 2.16 1.33 -5.16
N ASP A 39 2.44 2.58 -4.76
CA ASP A 39 2.08 3.08 -3.44
C ASP A 39 0.56 2.99 -3.18
N LEU A 40 -0.27 3.38 -4.15
CA LEU A 40 -1.73 3.26 -4.05
C LEU A 40 -2.18 1.80 -3.92
N ILE A 41 -1.60 0.90 -4.71
CA ILE A 41 -1.90 -0.54 -4.63
C ILE A 41 -1.54 -1.09 -3.25
N ASP A 42 -0.38 -0.71 -2.70
CA ASP A 42 0.06 -1.19 -1.40
C ASP A 42 -0.79 -0.64 -0.25
N VAL A 43 -1.23 0.61 -0.33
CA VAL A 43 -2.21 1.17 0.62
C VAL A 43 -3.53 0.40 0.57
N VAL A 44 -4.04 0.11 -0.63
CA VAL A 44 -5.29 -0.67 -0.80
C VAL A 44 -5.13 -2.07 -0.20
N LYS A 45 -4.06 -2.80 -0.56
CA LYS A 45 -3.75 -4.11 0.00
C LYS A 45 -3.66 -4.06 1.52
N TRP A 46 -3.06 -3.00 2.08
CA TRP A 46 -2.98 -2.84 3.53
C TRP A 46 -4.38 -2.69 4.15
N TYR A 47 -5.27 -1.88 3.58
CA TYR A 47 -6.64 -1.72 4.07
C TYR A 47 -7.43 -3.03 4.01
N GLU A 48 -7.35 -3.76 2.89
CA GLU A 48 -8.01 -5.05 2.72
C GLU A 48 -7.54 -6.07 3.76
N ARG A 49 -6.23 -6.07 4.03
CA ARG A 49 -5.60 -7.02 4.94
C ARG A 49 -5.60 -6.56 6.40
N ARG A 50 -6.01 -5.32 6.69
CA ARG A 50 -6.00 -4.76 8.05
C ARG A 50 -6.87 -5.58 9.02
N ALA A 51 -7.95 -6.18 8.52
CA ALA A 51 -8.84 -7.03 9.31
C ALA A 51 -8.41 -8.51 9.34
N GLU A 52 -7.42 -8.90 8.55
CA GLU A 52 -6.91 -10.28 8.56
C GLU A 52 -6.18 -10.56 9.88
N ARG A 53 -6.44 -11.74 10.45
CA ARG A 53 -5.62 -12.21 11.58
C ARG A 53 -4.18 -12.36 11.10
N ALA A 54 -3.28 -11.63 11.75
CA ALA A 54 -1.85 -11.81 11.55
C ALA A 54 -1.49 -13.29 11.73
N ILE A 55 -0.87 -13.88 10.71
CA ILE A 55 -0.41 -15.25 10.80
C ILE A 55 0.86 -15.24 11.67
N PRO A 56 0.90 -15.96 12.81
CA PRO A 56 2.07 -15.97 13.66
C PRO A 56 3.31 -16.41 12.88
N TYR A 57 4.42 -15.68 13.03
CA TYR A 57 5.67 -15.95 12.32
C TYR A 57 6.09 -17.43 12.38
N ASN A 58 5.93 -18.07 13.54
CA ASN A 58 6.26 -19.48 13.74
C ASN A 58 5.45 -20.42 12.83
N ARG A 59 4.17 -20.13 12.57
CA ARG A 59 3.35 -20.93 11.63
C ARG A 59 3.88 -20.81 10.20
N ILE A 60 4.24 -19.59 9.79
CA ILE A 60 4.83 -19.35 8.46
C ILE A 60 6.18 -20.04 8.35
N ARG A 61 7.07 -19.90 9.34
CA ARG A 61 8.39 -20.53 9.38
C ARG A 61 8.30 -22.05 9.31
N GLN A 62 7.39 -22.67 10.07
CA GLN A 62 7.16 -24.11 10.03
C GLN A 62 6.65 -24.56 8.66
N ARG A 63 5.71 -23.82 8.05
CA ARG A 63 5.23 -24.11 6.70
C ARG A 63 6.35 -24.01 5.67
N LEU A 64 7.17 -22.96 5.71
CA LEU A 64 8.29 -22.76 4.79
C LEU A 64 9.37 -23.83 4.92
N LYS A 65 9.65 -24.31 6.15
CA LYS A 65 10.49 -25.50 6.37
C LYS A 65 9.91 -26.76 5.72
N LYS A 66 8.60 -27.00 5.89
CA LYS A 66 7.92 -28.17 5.32
C LYS A 66 7.94 -28.19 3.78
N VAL A 67 7.82 -27.03 3.13
CA VAL A 67 7.83 -26.92 1.66
C VAL A 67 9.23 -26.73 1.07
N GLY A 68 10.30 -26.90 1.87
CA GLY A 68 11.69 -26.80 1.40
C GLY A 68 12.14 -25.41 0.97
N ARG A 69 11.33 -24.36 1.21
CA ARG A 69 11.65 -22.96 0.83
C ARG A 69 12.44 -22.19 1.89
N LEU A 70 12.62 -22.78 3.08
CA LEU A 70 13.50 -22.23 4.11
C LEU A 70 14.76 -23.11 4.17
N MET A 71 15.73 -22.88 3.29
CA MET A 71 17.06 -23.45 3.48
C MET A 71 17.71 -22.77 4.68
N ALA A 72 18.31 -23.58 5.56
CA ALA A 72 19.07 -23.08 6.70
C ALA A 72 20.30 -22.32 6.19
N TRP A 73 20.15 -21.03 5.93
CA TRP A 73 21.30 -20.14 5.85
C TRP A 73 21.91 -20.07 7.25
N GLY A 74 23.13 -20.58 7.37
CA GLY A 74 23.85 -20.73 8.62
C GLY A 74 23.98 -22.18 9.08
N LYS A 75 24.88 -22.92 8.43
CA LYS A 75 25.86 -23.68 9.21
C LYS A 75 27.21 -23.01 9.00
N PRO A 76 28.01 -22.77 10.06
CA PRO A 76 29.39 -22.36 9.91
C PRO A 76 30.17 -23.39 9.08
#